data_AF-A0A920LG79-F1
#
_entry.id   AF-A0A920LG79-F1
#
_cell.length_a   1.000
_cell.length_b   1.000
_cell.length_c   1.000
_cell.angle_alpha   90.00
_cell.angle_beta   90.00
_cell.angle_gamma   90.00
#
_symmetry.space_group_name_H-M   'P 1'
#
loop_
_entity.id
_entity.type
_entity.pdbx_description
1 polymer ?
#
loop_
_entity_poly.entity_id
_entity_poly.type
_entity_poly.pdbx_seq_one_letter_code
_entity_poly.pdbx_strand_id
1 'polypeptide(L)'
;MTIKYFKIFGERHTGTNAVSVFLRENFNLSLHGYDFLGWKHRLAPKSEELDDLDIADTLFVFCFRHPFSWLKSMHKEPYSNHYPKLKELDFIDFISHKLKIIETS
;
A
#
# COMPACT_ATOMS: atom_id res chain seq x y z
N MET A 1 8.22 13.34 -23.26
CA MET A 1 8.42 12.49 -22.07
C MET A 1 7.47 11.32 -22.20
N THR A 2 7.95 10.08 -22.06
CA THR A 2 7.14 8.86 -22.23
C THR A 2 7.25 8.06 -20.95
N ILE A 3 6.11 7.77 -20.32
CA ILE A 3 6.05 6.96 -19.10
C ILE A 3 6.32 5.49 -19.45
N LYS A 4 7.22 4.85 -18.70
CA LYS A 4 7.60 3.44 -18.86
C LYS A 4 7.37 2.62 -17.60
N TYR A 5 7.48 3.28 -16.44
CA TYR A 5 7.37 2.63 -15.15
C TYR A 5 6.23 3.22 -14.33
N PHE A 6 5.81 2.48 -13.31
CA PHE A 6 4.93 3.01 -12.29
C PHE A 6 5.32 2.50 -10.89
N LYS A 7 5.05 3.33 -9.88
CA LYS A 7 5.17 2.97 -8.47
C LYS A 7 3.84 3.23 -7.78
N ILE A 8 3.33 2.22 -7.08
CA ILE A 8 2.07 2.32 -6.33
C ILE A 8 2.37 2.42 -4.84
N PHE A 9 1.72 3.39 -4.20
CA PHE A 9 1.64 3.53 -2.75
C PHE A 9 0.19 3.49 -2.29
N GLY A 10 -0.03 3.05 -1.06
CA GLY A 10 -1.35 3.05 -0.44
C GLY A 10 -1.50 1.86 0.49
N GLU A 11 -2.35 2.00 1.51
CA GLU A 11 -2.57 0.97 2.52
C GLU A 11 -3.16 -0.32 1.94
N ARG A 12 -3.15 -1.41 2.71
CA ARG A 12 -3.89 -2.63 2.35
C ARG A 12 -5.37 -2.31 2.14
N HIS A 13 -6.08 -3.11 1.34
CA HIS A 13 -7.51 -2.92 1.07
C HIS A 13 -7.91 -1.57 0.43
N THR A 14 -6.96 -0.87 -0.20
CA THR A 14 -7.21 0.36 -0.98
C THR A 14 -7.27 0.13 -2.50
N GLY A 15 -7.10 -1.12 -2.96
CA GLY A 15 -7.17 -1.47 -4.39
C GLY A 15 -5.82 -1.47 -5.13
N THR A 16 -4.69 -1.34 -4.42
CA THR A 16 -3.34 -1.33 -5.03
C THR A 16 -3.07 -2.49 -5.99
N ASN A 17 -3.59 -3.69 -5.71
CA ASN A 17 -3.42 -4.85 -6.59
C ASN A 17 -4.18 -4.72 -7.90
N ALA A 18 -5.45 -4.29 -7.87
CA ALA A 18 -6.27 -4.14 -9.07
C ALA A 18 -5.68 -3.06 -9.99
N VAL A 19 -5.30 -1.92 -9.42
CA VAL A 19 -4.64 -0.84 -10.17
C VAL A 19 -3.32 -1.31 -10.79
N SER A 20 -2.51 -2.10 -10.08
CA SER A 20 -1.27 -2.68 -10.62
C SER A 20 -1.52 -3.59 -11.82
N VAL A 21 -2.59 -4.39 -11.80
CA VAL A 21 -2.97 -5.24 -12.94
C VAL A 21 -3.39 -4.38 -14.12
N PHE A 22 -4.31 -3.43 -13.92
CA PHE A 22 -4.79 -2.58 -15.01
C PHE A 22 -3.69 -1.75 -15.66
N LEU A 23 -2.74 -1.22 -14.88
CA LEU A 23 -1.61 -0.46 -15.42
C LEU A 23 -0.70 -1.31 -16.30
N ARG A 24 -0.44 -2.56 -15.90
CA ARG A 24 0.37 -3.50 -16.69
C ARG A 24 -0.34 -3.92 -17.97
N GLU A 25 -1.61 -4.30 -17.87
CA GLU A 25 -2.35 -4.88 -18.99
C GLU A 25 -2.78 -3.85 -20.04
N ASN A 26 -3.12 -2.63 -19.64
CA ASN A 26 -3.69 -1.63 -20.56
C ASN A 26 -2.66 -0.63 -21.09
N PHE A 27 -1.57 -0.41 -20.36
CA PHE A 27 -0.61 0.66 -20.68
C PHE A 27 0.83 0.15 -20.90
N ASN A 28 1.05 -1.17 -20.83
CA ASN A 28 2.37 -1.79 -21.00
C ASN A 28 3.45 -1.17 -20.11
N LEU A 29 3.07 -0.79 -18.88
CA LEU A 29 3.98 -0.19 -17.90
C LEU A 29 4.59 -1.26 -17.01
N SER A 30 5.85 -1.04 -16.61
CA SER A 30 6.57 -1.92 -15.67
C SER A 30 6.44 -1.42 -14.23
N LEU A 31 6.15 -2.32 -13.29
CA LEU A 31 6.08 -1.99 -11.86
C LEU A 31 7.49 -1.88 -11.29
N HIS A 32 7.78 -0.78 -10.60
CA HIS A 32 9.00 -0.63 -9.79
C HIS A 32 9.02 -1.58 -8.59
N GLY A 33 10.15 -2.26 -8.41
CA GLY A 33 10.41 -3.23 -7.35
C GLY A 33 10.52 -2.64 -5.94
N TYR A 34 10.94 -3.47 -4.98
CA TYR A 34 11.14 -3.05 -3.58
C TYR A 34 12.40 -2.20 -3.38
N ASP A 35 13.38 -2.36 -4.25
CA ASP A 35 14.62 -1.60 -4.35
C ASP A 35 14.38 -0.12 -4.71
N PHE A 36 13.28 0.19 -5.38
CA PHE A 36 12.89 1.56 -5.72
C PHE A 36 11.84 2.09 -4.74
N LEU A 37 12.26 2.92 -3.77
CA LEU A 37 11.40 3.55 -2.76
C LEU A 37 10.63 2.57 -1.83
N GLY A 38 11.13 1.35 -1.66
CA GLY A 38 10.67 0.44 -0.62
C GLY A 38 9.28 -0.18 -0.85
N TRP A 39 8.66 -0.59 0.25
CA TRP A 39 7.37 -1.29 0.24
C TRP A 39 6.20 -0.34 -0.08
N LYS A 40 5.25 -0.80 -0.90
CA LYS A 40 4.05 -0.05 -1.32
C LYS A 40 3.09 0.39 -0.19
N HIS A 41 3.13 -0.26 0.97
CA HIS A 41 2.29 0.09 2.14
C HIS A 41 3.02 1.01 3.13
N ARG A 42 4.17 1.56 2.74
CA ARG A 42 4.85 2.60 3.52
C ARG A 42 4.22 3.97 3.24
N LEU A 43 4.61 4.97 4.04
CA LEU A 43 4.26 6.36 3.76
C LEU A 43 4.77 6.80 2.38
N ALA A 44 4.11 7.79 1.78
CA ALA A 44 4.62 8.39 0.55
C ALA A 44 6.08 8.86 0.75
N PRO A 45 6.95 8.69 -0.26
CA PRO A 45 8.34 9.12 -0.17
C PRO A 45 8.39 10.63 0.06
N LYS A 46 9.37 11.08 0.86
CA LYS A 46 9.64 12.50 1.02
C LYS A 46 10.37 13.06 -0.21
N SER A 47 10.36 14.38 -0.37
CA SER A 47 11.08 15.08 -1.45
C SER A 47 12.54 14.66 -1.52
N GLU A 48 13.22 14.62 -0.38
CA GLU A 48 14.65 14.28 -0.29
C GLU A 48 14.97 12.86 -0.78
N GLU A 49 14.00 11.94 -0.71
CA GLU A 49 14.16 10.56 -1.22
C GLU A 49 14.05 10.48 -2.75
N LEU A 50 13.54 11.52 -3.40
CA LEU A 50 13.33 11.58 -4.84
C LEU A 50 14.49 12.26 -5.57
N ASP A 51 15.26 13.12 -4.87
CA ASP A 51 16.30 13.95 -5.47
C ASP A 51 17.40 13.14 -6.18
N ASP A 52 17.71 11.95 -5.66
CA ASP A 52 18.75 11.05 -6.21
C ASP A 52 18.21 10.03 -7.22
N LEU A 53 16.92 10.06 -7.55
CA LEU A 53 16.27 9.07 -8.42
C LEU A 53 15.93 9.65 -9.79
N ASP A 54 16.21 8.89 -10.85
CA ASP A 54 15.63 9.18 -12.15
C ASP A 54 14.16 8.76 -12.17
N ILE A 55 13.27 9.73 -11.94
CA ILE A 55 11.82 9.53 -11.88
C ILE A 55 11.10 10.04 -13.13
N ALA A 56 11.84 10.51 -14.14
CA ALA A 56 11.30 11.22 -15.30
C ALA A 56 10.31 10.38 -16.14
N ASP A 57 10.46 9.06 -16.15
CA ASP A 57 9.59 8.12 -16.86
C ASP A 57 8.71 7.28 -15.93
N THR A 58 8.56 7.71 -14.68
CA THR A 58 7.83 6.99 -13.63
C THR A 58 6.51 7.67 -13.27
N LEU A 59 5.41 6.91 -13.36
CA LEU A 59 4.11 7.31 -12.84
C LEU A 59 3.96 6.90 -11.37
N PHE A 60 3.75 7.87 -10.48
CA PHE A 60 3.39 7.61 -9.09
C PHE A 60 1.88 7.53 -8.91
N VAL A 61 1.42 6.46 -8.26
CA VAL A 61 -0.01 6.21 -8.04
C VAL A 61 -0.27 6.00 -6.56
N PHE A 62 -1.16 6.80 -6.00
CA PHE A 62 -1.55 6.72 -4.60
C PHE A 62 -2.99 6.23 -4.48
N CYS A 63 -3.16 5.08 -3.83
CA CYS A 63 -4.47 4.48 -3.59
C CYS A 63 -4.96 4.80 -2.18
N PHE A 64 -6.09 5.50 -2.10
CA PHE A 64 -6.78 5.78 -0.85
C PHE A 64 -8.19 5.20 -0.87
N ARG A 65 -8.72 4.92 0.32
CA ARG A 65 -10.09 4.47 0.50
C ARG A 65 -10.69 5.17 1.70
N HIS A 66 -12.00 5.43 1.63
CA HIS A 66 -12.75 6.02 2.75
C HIS A 66 -12.46 5.24 4.05
N PRO A 67 -12.07 5.91 5.16
CA PRO A 67 -11.54 5.25 6.35
C PRO A 67 -12.47 4.18 6.93
N PHE A 68 -13.77 4.43 7.01
CA PHE A 68 -14.73 3.44 7.52
C PHE A 68 -14.82 2.20 6.62
N SER A 69 -14.80 2.37 5.30
CA SER A 69 -14.87 1.26 4.35
C SER A 69 -13.57 0.46 4.34
N TRP A 70 -12.45 1.14 4.55
CA TRP A 70 -11.14 0.52 4.75
C TRP A 70 -11.11 -0.29 6.05
N LEU A 71 -11.51 0.28 7.18
CA LEU A 71 -11.57 -0.40 8.48
C LEU A 71 -12.45 -1.65 8.43
N LYS A 72 -13.63 -1.59 7.80
CA LYS A 72 -14.47 -2.77 7.59
C LYS A 72 -13.77 -3.88 6.80
N SER A 73 -12.95 -3.52 5.82
CA SER A 73 -12.18 -4.50 5.03
C SER A 73 -11.01 -5.07 5.82
N MET A 74 -10.32 -4.23 6.59
CA MET A 74 -9.27 -4.64 7.53
C MET A 74 -9.80 -5.58 8.62
N HIS A 75 -11.01 -5.33 9.13
CA HIS A 75 -11.67 -6.22 10.11
C HIS A 75 -12.01 -7.58 9.50
N LYS A 76 -12.54 -7.58 8.27
CA LYS A 76 -12.86 -8.82 7.54
C LYS A 76 -11.61 -9.66 7.23
N GLU A 77 -10.51 -9.02 6.87
CA GLU A 77 -9.25 -9.68 6.51
C GLU A 77 -8.05 -8.94 7.11
N PRO A 78 -7.75 -9.17 8.40
CA PRO A 78 -6.65 -8.51 9.09
C PRO A 78 -5.31 -9.08 8.65
N TYR A 79 -4.27 -8.24 8.73
CA TYR A 79 -2.90 -8.56 8.30
C TYR A 79 -2.29 -9.75 9.05
N SER A 80 -2.68 -9.96 10.29
CA SER A 80 -1.95 -10.86 11.18
C SER A 80 -2.52 -12.28 11.14
N ASN A 81 -1.94 -13.11 10.27
CA ASN A 81 -2.02 -14.56 10.46
C ASN A 81 -1.38 -15.00 11.80
N HIS A 82 -0.55 -14.15 12.40
CA HIS A 82 0.10 -14.38 13.70
C HIS A 82 -0.78 -13.98 14.92
N TYR A 83 -1.91 -13.31 14.69
CA TYR A 83 -2.88 -12.90 15.71
C TYR A 83 -4.29 -13.34 15.26
N PRO A 84 -4.55 -14.65 15.17
CA PRO A 84 -5.86 -15.18 14.74
C PRO A 84 -7.01 -14.63 15.59
N LYS A 85 -6.74 -14.31 16.87
CA LYS A 85 -7.69 -13.66 17.80
C LYS A 85 -8.25 -12.33 17.28
N LEU A 86 -7.53 -11.59 16.42
CA LEU A 86 -8.07 -10.35 15.82
C LEU A 86 -9.28 -10.61 14.92
N LYS A 87 -9.38 -11.79 14.32
CA LYS A 87 -10.53 -12.18 13.47
C LYS A 87 -11.77 -12.51 14.30
N GLU A 88 -11.60 -12.79 15.58
CA GLU A 88 -12.68 -13.13 16.50
C GLU A 88 -13.28 -11.90 17.18
N LEU A 89 -12.58 -10.76 17.15
CA LEU A 89 -13.08 -9.51 17.72
C LEU A 89 -14.27 -8.99 16.89
N ASP A 90 -15.23 -8.39 17.56
CA ASP A 90 -16.21 -7.56 16.87
C ASP A 90 -15.56 -6.28 16.31
N PHE A 91 -16.32 -5.50 15.53
CA PHE A 91 -15.75 -4.33 14.88
C PHE A 91 -15.24 -3.26 15.86
N ILE A 92 -15.92 -3.04 16.98
CA ILE A 92 -15.57 -2.00 17.96
C ILE A 92 -14.34 -2.43 18.75
N ASP A 93 -14.28 -3.69 19.15
CA ASP A 93 -13.11 -4.26 19.83
C ASP A 93 -11.91 -4.29 18.89
N PHE A 94 -12.11 -4.60 17.61
CA PHE A 94 -11.06 -4.59 16.60
C PHE A 94 -10.42 -3.22 16.43
N ILE A 95 -11.22 -2.15 16.27
CA ILE A 95 -10.66 -0.78 16.10
C ILE A 95 -10.04 -0.24 17.38
N SER A 96 -10.50 -0.72 18.55
CA SER A 96 -9.99 -0.31 19.86
C SER A 96 -8.75 -1.12 20.28
N HIS A 97 -8.45 -2.22 19.58
CA HIS A 97 -7.33 -3.09 19.89
C HIS A 97 -6.00 -2.38 19.64
N LYS A 98 -5.15 -2.30 20.67
CA LYS A 98 -3.79 -1.77 20.51
C LYS A 98 -2.94 -2.74 19.71
N LEU A 99 -2.61 -2.36 18.48
CA LEU A 99 -1.59 -3.04 17.71
C LEU A 99 -0.22 -2.81 18.37
N LYS A 100 0.48 -3.89 18.71
CA LYS A 100 1.92 -3.80 19.00
C LYS A 100 2.63 -3.65 17.67
N ILE A 101 3.10 -2.45 17.37
CA ILE A 101 4.02 -2.22 16.26
C ILE A 101 5.34 -2.86 16.69
N ILE A 102 5.71 -3.97 16.05
CA ILE A 102 7.07 -4.49 16.15
C ILE A 102 7.87 -3.62 15.19
N GLU A 103 8.53 -2.59 15.72
CA GLU A 103 9.52 -1.85 14.95
C GLU A 103 10.66 -2.82 14.64
N THR A 104 10.78 -3.23 13.38
CA THR A 104 11.98 -3.89 12.89
C THR A 104 13.00 -2.79 12.64
N SER A 105 13.90 -2.63 13.61
CA SER A 105 15.15 -1.87 13.49
C SER A 105 16.16 -2.55 12.58
#